data_AF-A0A140K1N5-F1
#
_entry.id   AF-A0A140K1N5-F1
#
_cell.length_a   1.000
_cell.length_b   1.000
_cell.length_c   1.000
_cell.angle_alpha   90.00
_cell.angle_beta   90.00
_cell.angle_gamma   90.00
#
_symmetry.space_group_name_H-M   'P 1'
#
loop_
_entity.id
_entity.type
_entity.pdbx_description
1 polymer ?
#
loop_
_entity_poly.entity_id
_entity_poly.type
_entity_poly.pdbx_seq_one_letter_code
_entity_poly.pdbx_strand_id
1 'polypeptide(L)'
;MKYFKTVASNSVAWWANLFAIAGFLSVIIPTLFPYDFFFQEVAQQLSFDYLRSRMTRPDDLNDLIANIFLFIPFGFGITCLIKKFKLKVVTTFFVVFISSFTFSFLVELCQIFLPNRNPTYVDILMNSLGGLVGFFVFNFLGIFIIDFLNYIFIKIKDWRFIPKLIIIIFLIYFYLACLLSYHWQGMVKLWDLSNWNSTYPLALGNEITGKRPWSGQIFEFCVAAQSLSKQEIAEILQQPTFCNSKTDSLIASYVLTSQGNYQNLKENTPDLVWQEKPVNQPQINTILNSGRWLQTKTDAAFINEKLRHSSQFTIKTTLASSDRNQTGPARIISLSQDSFNRNLTIGQWHNHLSLRLRTPLTKKNGTRPELIIPNVFKDTQTHRLIIDYNQQALSVYIDDLFHKYIFKFSPEATLFWYLSPSFSSLIHLTITNSRFYQLLYYGLIFIPLGILARYICFSSQQKWFFFILMMVGLTIIPAFLFEIMMAIANERNFNNVNLILGSLLSLACQKVKR
;
A
#
# COMPACT_ATOMS: atom_id res chain seq x y z
N MET A 1 29.55 39.52 20.61
CA MET A 1 29.91 38.12 20.93
C MET A 1 29.14 37.51 22.11
N LYS A 2 28.97 38.20 23.25
CA LYS A 2 28.21 37.67 24.42
C LYS A 2 26.70 37.47 24.15
N TYR A 3 26.09 38.35 23.35
CA TYR A 3 24.67 38.26 22.95
C TYR A 3 24.34 37.03 22.07
N PHE A 4 25.29 36.57 21.25
CA PHE A 4 25.14 35.36 20.43
C PHE A 4 25.22 34.07 21.27
N LYS A 5 26.06 34.04 22.33
CA LYS A 5 26.23 32.84 23.19
C LYS A 5 24.96 32.48 23.98
N THR A 6 24.20 33.45 24.46
CA THR A 6 22.96 33.20 25.23
C THR A 6 21.77 32.84 24.35
N VAL A 7 21.61 33.51 23.19
CA VAL A 7 20.58 33.18 22.20
C VAL A 7 20.82 31.79 21.59
N ALA A 8 22.09 31.41 21.36
CA ALA A 8 22.48 30.09 20.89
C ALA A 8 22.00 28.97 21.83
N SER A 9 22.00 29.15 23.15
CA SER A 9 21.63 28.07 24.07
C SER A 9 20.15 27.64 23.98
N ASN A 10 19.23 28.61 23.84
CA ASN A 10 17.79 28.35 23.73
C ASN A 10 17.37 28.00 22.29
N SER A 11 18.04 28.54 21.28
CA SER A 11 17.76 28.23 19.87
C SER A 11 18.26 26.83 19.50
N VAL A 12 19.44 26.42 19.96
CA VAL A 12 19.94 25.04 19.85
C VAL A 12 18.94 24.06 20.45
N ALA A 13 18.27 24.41 21.54
CA ALA A 13 17.32 23.51 22.17
C ALA A 13 16.06 23.21 21.33
N TRP A 14 15.58 24.18 20.56
CA TRP A 14 14.43 24.01 19.65
C TRP A 14 14.82 23.19 18.42
N TRP A 15 15.92 23.57 17.75
CA TRP A 15 16.44 22.85 16.59
C TRP A 15 16.83 21.40 16.92
N ALA A 16 17.35 21.14 18.11
CA ALA A 16 17.71 19.79 18.54
C ALA A 16 16.53 18.81 18.50
N ASN A 17 15.35 19.23 18.98
CA ASN A 17 14.17 18.38 18.93
C ASN A 17 13.72 18.13 17.48
N LEU A 18 13.79 19.17 16.64
CA LEU A 18 13.41 19.06 15.24
C LEU A 18 14.33 18.12 14.48
N PHE A 19 15.65 18.27 14.63
CA PHE A 19 16.63 17.40 13.98
C PHE A 19 16.53 15.95 14.45
N ALA A 20 16.29 15.72 15.74
CA ALA A 20 16.10 14.37 16.25
C ALA A 20 14.83 13.71 15.69
N ILE A 21 13.70 14.43 15.66
CA ILE A 21 12.46 13.93 15.06
C ILE A 21 12.65 13.69 13.56
N ALA A 22 13.22 14.67 12.85
CA ALA A 22 13.47 14.57 11.41
C ALA A 22 14.42 13.41 11.09
N GLY A 23 15.48 13.23 11.88
CA GLY A 23 16.42 12.12 11.72
C GLY A 23 15.80 10.76 12.05
N PHE A 24 14.94 10.68 13.06
CA PHE A 24 14.16 9.46 13.33
C PHE A 24 13.23 9.11 12.18
N LEU A 25 12.48 10.10 11.68
CA LEU A 25 11.55 9.92 10.55
C LEU A 25 12.28 9.60 9.25
N SER A 26 13.45 10.20 8.99
CA SER A 26 14.24 9.93 7.78
C SER A 26 14.73 8.49 7.72
N VAL A 27 14.86 7.80 8.86
CA VAL A 27 15.18 6.38 8.91
C VAL A 27 13.91 5.53 8.80
N ILE A 28 12.92 5.74 9.69
CA ILE A 28 11.70 4.90 9.74
C ILE A 28 10.97 4.90 8.40
N ILE A 29 10.82 6.07 7.78
CA ILE A 29 9.97 6.22 6.60
C ILE A 29 10.45 5.32 5.45
N PRO A 30 11.70 5.41 4.98
CA PRO A 30 12.17 4.59 3.86
C PRO A 30 12.46 3.13 4.25
N THR A 31 12.89 2.85 5.48
CA THR A 31 13.32 1.50 5.89
C THR A 31 12.16 0.55 6.12
N LEU A 32 11.05 1.04 6.68
CA LEU A 32 9.87 0.23 6.96
C LEU A 32 8.82 0.30 5.85
N PHE A 33 9.01 1.18 4.87
CA PHE A 33 8.20 1.20 3.65
C PHE A 33 8.34 -0.14 2.90
N PRO A 34 7.22 -0.77 2.49
CA PRO A 34 5.87 -0.22 2.29
C PRO A 34 4.88 -0.36 3.47
N TYR A 35 5.31 -0.80 4.65
CA TYR A 35 4.49 -1.01 5.86
C TYR A 35 3.44 -2.14 5.78
N ASP A 36 3.63 -3.10 4.87
CA ASP A 36 2.79 -4.29 4.72
C ASP A 36 3.28 -5.44 5.61
N PHE A 37 3.13 -5.27 6.92
CA PHE A 37 3.64 -6.23 7.89
C PHE A 37 2.77 -7.52 7.98
N PHE A 38 3.42 -8.68 7.91
CA PHE A 38 2.84 -10.03 8.07
C PHE A 38 3.17 -10.58 9.47
N PHE A 39 2.61 -9.95 10.51
CA PHE A 39 2.95 -10.29 11.91
C PHE A 39 2.56 -11.70 12.32
N GLN A 40 1.33 -12.12 12.00
CA GLN A 40 0.78 -13.39 12.48
C GLN A 40 1.49 -14.58 11.84
N GLU A 41 1.83 -14.45 10.56
CA GLU A 41 2.42 -15.49 9.74
C GLU A 41 3.88 -15.72 10.11
N VAL A 42 4.64 -14.64 10.23
CA VAL A 42 6.03 -14.70 10.67
C VAL A 42 6.11 -15.21 12.10
N ALA A 43 5.19 -14.83 12.99
CA ALA A 43 5.13 -15.36 14.36
C ALA A 43 4.91 -16.87 14.41
N GLN A 44 4.12 -17.44 13.49
CA GLN A 44 3.89 -18.89 13.41
C GLN A 44 5.08 -19.66 12.82
N GLN A 45 5.90 -19.03 11.99
CA GLN A 45 7.09 -19.62 11.36
C GLN A 45 8.38 -19.32 12.12
N LEU A 46 8.29 -18.58 13.22
CA LEU A 46 9.43 -18.03 13.95
C LEU A 46 10.24 -19.17 14.56
N SER A 47 11.35 -19.48 13.90
CA SER A 47 12.34 -20.46 14.30
C SER A 47 13.72 -19.88 14.09
N PHE A 48 14.72 -20.45 14.77
CA PHE A 48 16.10 -20.00 14.61
C PHE A 48 16.57 -20.12 13.14
N ASP A 49 16.17 -21.21 12.47
CA ASP A 49 16.49 -21.45 11.06
C ASP A 49 15.80 -20.44 10.13
N TYR A 50 14.53 -20.09 10.41
CA TYR A 50 13.82 -19.05 9.67
C TYR A 50 14.53 -17.69 9.79
N LEU A 51 14.85 -17.26 11.02
CA LEU A 51 15.55 -16.01 11.28
C LEU A 51 16.93 -15.97 10.60
N ARG A 52 17.66 -17.08 10.66
CA ARG A 52 18.95 -17.23 9.99
C ARG A 52 18.81 -17.17 8.47
N SER A 53 17.77 -17.79 7.90
CA SER A 53 17.54 -17.78 6.44
C SER A 53 17.16 -16.40 5.91
N ARG A 54 16.50 -15.57 6.72
CA ARG A 54 16.13 -14.19 6.39
C ARG A 54 17.30 -13.21 6.50
N MET A 55 18.31 -13.52 7.31
CA MET A 55 19.52 -12.71 7.43
C MET A 55 20.45 -12.97 6.25
N THR A 56 20.38 -12.11 5.23
CA THR A 56 21.21 -12.22 4.01
C THR A 56 22.49 -11.41 4.13
N ARG A 57 23.42 -11.62 3.20
CA ARG A 57 24.60 -10.75 3.02
C ARG A 57 24.23 -9.60 2.08
N PRO A 58 24.90 -8.44 2.17
CA PRO A 58 24.65 -7.31 1.27
C PRO A 58 24.91 -7.67 -0.18
N ASP A 59 24.07 -7.20 -1.08
CA ASP A 59 24.16 -7.49 -2.51
C ASP A 59 25.02 -6.46 -3.29
N ASP A 60 25.27 -5.25 -2.76
CA ASP A 60 26.05 -4.20 -3.45
C ASP A 60 26.71 -3.16 -2.50
N LEU A 61 27.81 -2.52 -2.94
CA LEU A 61 28.48 -1.41 -2.27
C LEU A 61 27.59 -0.17 -2.15
N ASN A 62 26.70 0.05 -3.13
CA ASN A 62 25.78 1.19 -3.13
C ASN A 62 24.83 1.14 -1.91
N ASP A 63 24.37 -0.05 -1.53
CA ASP A 63 23.47 -0.24 -0.37
C ASP A 63 24.19 0.10 0.94
N LEU A 64 25.46 -0.30 1.08
CA LEU A 64 26.28 0.04 2.24
C LEU A 64 26.43 1.56 2.42
N ILE A 65 26.70 2.26 1.31
CA ILE A 65 26.86 3.71 1.30
C ILE A 65 25.51 4.39 1.64
N ALA A 66 24.42 3.91 1.06
CA ALA A 66 23.08 4.44 1.32
C ALA A 66 22.70 4.34 2.81
N ASN A 67 23.02 3.21 3.45
CA ASN A 67 22.77 2.98 4.87
C ASN A 67 23.57 3.93 5.78
N ILE A 68 24.82 4.26 5.42
CA ILE A 68 25.58 5.30 6.11
C ILE A 68 24.87 6.66 6.00
N PHE A 69 24.53 7.09 4.77
CA PHE A 69 23.88 8.38 4.55
C PHE A 69 22.53 8.50 5.26
N LEU A 70 21.77 7.40 5.29
CA LEU A 70 20.45 7.33 5.91
C LEU A 70 20.47 7.68 7.40
N PHE A 71 21.52 7.28 8.13
CA PHE A 71 21.62 7.49 9.58
C PHE A 71 22.36 8.78 9.99
N ILE A 72 22.99 9.50 9.06
CA ILE A 72 23.63 10.80 9.34
C ILE A 72 22.68 11.79 10.02
N PRO A 73 21.45 12.03 9.51
CA PRO A 73 20.51 12.97 10.14
C PRO A 73 20.13 12.57 11.57
N PHE A 74 19.98 11.26 11.83
CA PHE A 74 19.69 10.74 13.17
C PHE A 74 20.87 11.00 14.13
N GLY A 75 22.09 10.64 13.74
CA GLY A 75 23.29 10.88 14.55
C GLY A 75 23.53 12.36 14.84
N PHE A 76 23.31 13.23 13.84
CA PHE A 76 23.37 14.68 14.00
C PHE A 76 22.33 15.18 15.02
N GLY A 77 21.08 14.73 14.90
CA GLY A 77 19.98 15.12 15.78
C GLY A 77 20.18 14.68 17.23
N ILE A 78 20.61 13.44 17.47
CA ILE A 78 20.92 12.93 18.80
C ILE A 78 22.09 13.69 19.42
N THR A 79 23.15 13.97 18.66
CA THR A 79 24.29 14.78 19.14
C THR A 79 23.83 16.19 19.56
N CYS A 80 22.95 16.80 18.77
CA CYS A 80 22.34 18.09 19.06
C CYS A 80 21.49 18.06 20.35
N LEU A 81 20.70 17.00 20.56
CA LEU A 81 19.94 16.81 21.81
C LEU A 81 20.85 16.65 23.02
N ILE A 82 21.91 15.83 22.91
CA ILE A 82 22.78 15.51 24.04
C ILE A 82 23.58 16.73 24.52
N LYS A 83 23.89 17.68 23.62
CA LYS A 83 24.53 18.94 24.02
C LYS A 83 23.76 19.71 25.09
N LYS A 84 22.44 19.53 25.20
CA LYS A 84 21.62 20.09 26.30
C LYS A 84 22.09 19.64 27.68
N PHE A 85 22.58 18.41 27.78
CA PHE A 85 23.00 17.77 29.05
C PHE A 85 24.49 17.98 29.37
N LYS A 86 25.23 18.75 28.54
CA LYS A 86 26.65 19.09 28.75
C LYS A 86 27.58 17.88 28.99
N LEU A 87 27.27 16.73 28.38
CA LEU A 87 28.10 15.52 28.49
C LEU A 87 29.46 15.70 27.79
N LYS A 88 30.47 14.93 28.24
CA LYS A 88 31.80 14.85 27.61
C LYS A 88 31.67 14.29 26.19
N VAL A 89 32.54 14.73 25.28
CA VAL A 89 32.53 14.32 23.85
C VAL A 89 32.61 12.79 23.71
N VAL A 90 33.46 12.13 24.49
CA VAL A 90 33.59 10.65 24.51
C VAL A 90 32.29 9.98 24.93
N THR A 91 31.62 10.49 25.97
CA THR A 91 30.31 9.96 26.39
C THR A 91 29.26 10.15 25.30
N THR A 92 29.22 11.31 24.65
CA THR A 92 28.31 11.56 23.54
C THR A 92 28.56 10.62 22.37
N PHE A 93 29.81 10.31 22.04
CA PHE A 93 30.17 9.35 21.00
C PHE A 93 29.55 7.97 21.27
N PHE A 94 29.73 7.43 22.49
CA PHE A 94 29.17 6.13 22.86
C PHE A 94 27.64 6.16 22.88
N VAL A 95 27.01 7.22 23.39
CA VAL A 95 25.55 7.33 23.37
C VAL A 95 25.01 7.36 21.95
N VAL A 96 25.63 8.12 21.03
CA VAL A 96 25.23 8.14 19.62
C VAL A 96 25.39 6.76 19.00
N PHE A 97 26.54 6.12 19.17
CA PHE A 97 26.78 4.77 18.65
C PHE A 97 25.74 3.76 19.16
N ILE A 98 25.52 3.68 20.48
CA ILE A 98 24.55 2.76 21.08
C ILE A 98 23.13 3.08 20.60
N SER A 99 22.76 4.35 20.51
CA SER A 99 21.44 4.75 20.04
C SER A 99 21.21 4.40 18.57
N SER A 100 22.20 4.61 17.70
CA SER A 100 22.14 4.24 16.29
C SER A 100 22.11 2.73 16.10
N PHE A 101 22.94 1.99 16.85
CA PHE A 101 22.93 0.53 16.84
C PHE A 101 21.59 -0.02 17.29
N THR A 102 21.07 0.44 18.42
CA THR A 102 19.78 0.00 18.96
C THR A 102 18.65 0.33 17.99
N PHE A 103 18.65 1.53 17.43
CA PHE A 103 17.61 1.95 16.49
C PHE A 103 17.67 1.14 15.20
N SER A 104 18.86 0.91 14.65
CA SER A 104 19.01 0.05 13.47
C SER A 104 18.61 -1.38 13.76
N PHE A 105 19.00 -1.94 14.90
CA PHE A 105 18.58 -3.29 15.30
C PHE A 105 17.05 -3.42 15.37
N LEU A 106 16.37 -2.43 15.95
CA LEU A 106 14.91 -2.42 16.00
C LEU A 106 14.27 -2.30 14.62
N VAL A 107 14.86 -1.50 13.72
CA VAL A 107 14.40 -1.38 12.33
C VAL A 107 14.55 -2.71 11.58
N GLU A 108 15.71 -3.35 11.67
CA GLU A 108 15.97 -4.67 11.07
C GLU A 108 15.03 -5.74 11.65
N LEU A 109 14.77 -5.70 12.95
CA LEU A 109 13.82 -6.60 13.61
C LEU A 109 12.40 -6.41 13.06
N CYS A 110 11.98 -5.16 12.84
CA CYS A 110 10.70 -4.85 12.21
C CYS A 110 10.65 -5.33 10.75
N GLN A 111 11.77 -5.25 10.01
CA GLN A 111 11.84 -5.69 8.61
C GLN A 111 11.69 -7.21 8.43
N ILE A 112 11.91 -8.03 9.46
CA ILE A 112 11.61 -9.48 9.42
C ILE A 112 10.13 -9.72 9.06
N PHE A 113 9.25 -8.82 9.50
CA PHE A 113 7.82 -8.89 9.24
C PHE A 113 7.40 -8.32 7.88
N LEU A 114 8.35 -7.79 7.09
CA LEU A 114 8.09 -7.26 5.75
C LEU A 114 8.51 -8.29 4.69
N PRO A 115 7.60 -8.76 3.82
CA PRO A 115 7.90 -9.85 2.90
C PRO A 115 8.97 -9.50 1.88
N ASN A 116 8.98 -8.25 1.41
CA ASN A 116 9.86 -7.72 0.38
C ASN A 116 11.17 -7.11 0.94
N ARG A 117 11.46 -7.31 2.23
CA ARG A 117 12.70 -6.84 2.87
C ARG A 117 13.47 -8.02 3.43
N ASN A 118 14.79 -7.90 3.36
CA ASN A 118 15.72 -8.87 3.92
C ASN A 118 16.58 -8.16 4.97
N PRO A 119 16.42 -8.51 6.26
CA PRO A 119 17.23 -7.94 7.31
C PRO A 119 18.70 -8.31 7.14
N THR A 120 19.61 -7.37 7.44
CA THR A 120 21.05 -7.57 7.24
C THR A 120 21.85 -7.08 8.44
N TYR A 121 22.67 -7.96 9.04
CA TYR A 121 23.52 -7.57 10.17
C TYR A 121 24.58 -6.52 9.81
N VAL A 122 24.98 -6.47 8.53
CA VAL A 122 25.88 -5.44 7.99
C VAL A 122 25.20 -4.08 7.97
N ASP A 123 23.88 -4.02 7.74
CA ASP A 123 23.14 -2.76 7.73
C ASP A 123 23.10 -2.16 9.13
N ILE A 124 22.97 -2.98 10.17
CA ILE A 124 23.13 -2.54 11.57
C ILE A 124 24.46 -1.82 11.78
N LEU A 125 25.54 -2.38 11.24
CA LEU A 125 26.88 -1.80 11.35
C LEU A 125 27.01 -0.51 10.52
N MET A 126 26.56 -0.50 9.27
CA MET A 126 26.63 0.67 8.38
C MET A 126 25.77 1.83 8.89
N ASN A 127 24.57 1.54 9.37
CA ASN A 127 23.68 2.52 10.01
C ASN A 127 24.30 3.09 11.30
N SER A 128 24.94 2.24 12.10
CA SER A 128 25.67 2.69 13.31
C SER A 128 26.84 3.63 12.96
N LEU A 129 27.60 3.31 11.90
CA LEU A 129 28.66 4.16 11.37
C LEU A 129 28.09 5.48 10.82
N GLY A 130 26.97 5.45 10.10
CA GLY A 130 26.25 6.64 9.65
C GLY A 130 25.87 7.57 10.80
N GLY A 131 25.42 7.00 11.92
CA GLY A 131 25.18 7.74 13.16
C GLY A 131 26.43 8.46 13.68
N LEU A 132 27.58 7.78 13.68
CA LEU A 132 28.86 8.38 14.07
C LEU A 132 29.31 9.48 13.09
N VAL A 133 29.11 9.30 11.79
CA VAL A 133 29.35 10.37 10.80
C VAL A 133 28.48 11.59 11.11
N GLY A 134 27.20 11.39 11.43
CA GLY A 134 26.30 12.45 11.91
C GLY A 134 26.81 13.18 13.16
N PHE A 135 27.39 12.45 14.11
CA PHE A 135 28.07 13.02 15.28
C PHE A 135 29.26 13.90 14.89
N PHE A 136 30.12 13.44 13.98
CA PHE A 136 31.25 14.25 13.51
C PHE A 136 30.76 15.50 12.76
N VAL A 137 29.80 15.35 11.84
CA VAL A 137 29.19 16.48 11.12
C VAL A 137 28.66 17.54 12.09
N PHE A 138 27.98 17.13 13.18
CA PHE A 138 27.52 18.07 14.18
C PHE A 138 28.67 18.79 14.91
N ASN A 139 29.71 18.08 15.31
CA ASN A 139 30.83 18.69 16.04
C ASN A 139 31.64 19.66 15.16
N PHE A 140 31.74 19.42 13.85
CA PHE A 140 32.44 20.29 12.92
C PHE A 140 31.56 21.45 12.40
N LEU A 141 30.32 21.18 12.00
CA LEU A 141 29.47 22.13 11.27
C LEU A 141 28.16 22.48 12.00
N GLY A 142 27.80 21.76 13.05
CA GLY A 142 26.47 21.85 13.66
C GLY A 142 26.12 23.23 14.22
N ILE A 143 27.06 23.91 14.88
CA ILE A 143 26.84 25.26 15.40
C ILE A 143 26.62 26.25 14.24
N PHE A 144 27.45 26.17 13.19
CA PHE A 144 27.31 27.01 12.00
C PHE A 144 25.96 26.78 11.32
N ILE A 145 25.53 25.52 11.15
CA ILE A 145 24.23 25.17 10.57
C ILE A 145 23.08 25.76 11.42
N ILE A 146 23.14 25.62 12.74
CA ILE A 146 22.12 26.14 13.65
C ILE A 146 22.07 27.67 13.60
N ASP A 147 23.22 28.33 13.61
CA ASP A 147 23.30 29.79 13.54
C ASP A 147 22.80 30.32 12.19
N PHE A 148 23.12 29.65 11.08
CA PHE A 148 22.61 29.95 9.76
C PHE A 148 21.08 29.77 9.68
N LEU A 149 20.55 28.67 10.20
CA LEU A 149 19.10 28.44 10.26
C LEU A 149 18.40 29.45 11.16
N ASN A 150 19.01 29.84 12.28
CA ASN A 150 18.50 30.91 13.13
C ASN A 150 18.50 32.26 12.42
N TYR A 151 19.57 32.58 11.67
CA TYR A 151 19.65 33.78 10.86
C TYR A 151 18.54 33.83 9.82
N ILE A 152 18.34 32.74 9.07
CA ILE A 152 17.23 32.61 8.13
C ILE A 152 15.89 32.78 8.85
N PHE A 153 15.70 32.09 9.99
CA PHE A 153 14.45 32.15 10.74
C PHE A 153 14.14 33.58 11.24
N ILE A 154 15.15 34.31 11.72
CA ILE A 154 15.01 35.71 12.14
C ILE A 154 14.70 36.60 10.94
N LYS A 155 15.42 36.46 9.82
CA LYS A 155 15.15 37.18 8.56
C LYS A 155 13.74 36.93 8.03
N ILE A 156 13.26 35.69 8.08
CA ILE A 156 11.88 35.31 7.71
C ILE A 156 10.86 35.94 8.67
N LYS A 157 11.20 36.06 9.95
CA LYS A 157 10.35 36.74 10.94
C LYS A 157 10.29 38.25 10.72
N ASP A 158 11.38 38.86 10.27
CA ASP A 158 11.49 40.28 9.94
C ASP A 158 10.87 40.63 8.57
N TRP A 159 10.73 39.64 7.68
CA TRP A 159 9.77 39.69 6.59
C TRP A 159 8.37 39.74 7.19
N ARG A 160 7.92 40.96 7.47
CA ARG A 160 6.51 41.33 7.54
C ARG A 160 5.89 41.03 6.18
N PHE A 161 5.68 39.75 5.86
CA PHE A 161 4.76 39.37 4.81
C PHE A 161 3.46 40.10 5.12
N ILE A 162 3.00 40.91 4.16
CA ILE A 162 1.73 41.62 4.26
C ILE A 162 0.70 40.52 4.57
N PRO A 163 0.02 40.52 5.72
CA PRO A 163 -0.91 39.44 6.09
C PRO A 163 -1.93 39.14 5.00
N LYS A 164 -2.30 40.19 4.24
CA LYS A 164 -3.13 40.12 3.03
C LYS A 164 -2.55 39.19 1.95
N LEU A 165 -1.24 39.23 1.69
CA LEU A 165 -0.58 38.36 0.71
C LEU A 165 -0.61 36.89 1.16
N ILE A 166 -0.40 36.59 2.45
CA ILE A 166 -0.50 35.21 2.96
C ILE A 166 -1.93 34.68 2.86
N ILE A 167 -2.93 35.53 3.14
CA ILE A 167 -4.34 35.18 2.94
C ILE A 167 -4.61 34.87 1.45
N ILE A 168 -4.10 35.69 0.53
CA ILE A 168 -4.21 35.44 -0.92
C ILE A 168 -3.57 34.10 -1.29
N ILE A 169 -2.35 33.81 -0.80
CA ILE A 169 -1.66 32.54 -1.05
C ILE A 169 -2.47 31.37 -0.47
N PHE A 170 -3.02 31.49 0.74
CA PHE A 170 -3.87 30.49 1.36
C PHE A 170 -5.10 30.19 0.49
N LEU A 171 -5.80 31.22 0.04
CA LEU A 171 -7.01 31.08 -0.78
C LEU A 171 -6.69 30.50 -2.16
N ILE A 172 -5.63 30.96 -2.83
CA ILE A 172 -5.18 30.42 -4.12
C ILE A 172 -4.80 28.95 -3.96
N TYR A 173 -4.02 28.61 -2.94
CA TYR A 173 -3.60 27.25 -2.68
C TYR A 173 -4.80 26.33 -2.41
N PHE A 174 -5.73 26.75 -1.55
CA PHE A 174 -6.95 26.00 -1.29
C PHE A 174 -7.81 25.82 -2.55
N TYR A 175 -7.99 26.88 -3.33
CA TYR A 175 -8.75 26.83 -4.59
C TYR A 175 -8.12 25.86 -5.59
N LEU A 176 -6.80 25.94 -5.79
CA LEU A 176 -6.06 25.02 -6.67
C LEU A 176 -6.16 23.57 -6.16
N ALA A 177 -6.04 23.36 -4.85
CA ALA A 177 -6.20 22.04 -4.25
C ALA A 177 -7.61 21.47 -4.49
N CYS A 178 -8.66 22.29 -4.34
CA CYS A 178 -10.03 21.90 -4.65
C CYS A 178 -10.22 21.58 -6.15
N LEU A 179 -9.73 22.45 -7.04
CA LEU A 179 -9.86 22.27 -8.49
C LEU A 179 -9.15 21.00 -8.97
N LEU A 180 -7.91 20.78 -8.52
CA LEU A 180 -7.14 19.58 -8.82
C LEU A 180 -7.82 18.33 -8.25
N SER A 181 -8.30 18.40 -7.01
CA SER A 181 -9.01 17.28 -6.36
C SER A 181 -10.27 16.90 -7.11
N TYR A 182 -11.09 17.90 -7.49
CA TYR A 182 -12.32 17.69 -8.25
C TYR A 182 -12.04 17.04 -9.61
N HIS A 183 -11.04 17.56 -10.34
CA HIS A 183 -10.60 16.96 -11.61
C HIS A 183 -10.14 15.51 -11.42
N TRP A 184 -9.43 15.24 -10.32
CA TRP A 184 -8.86 13.92 -10.04
C TRP A 184 -9.91 12.83 -9.75
N GLN A 185 -11.13 13.19 -9.35
CA GLN A 185 -12.17 12.19 -9.04
C GLN A 185 -12.49 11.29 -10.25
N GLY A 186 -12.40 11.83 -11.47
CA GLY A 186 -12.63 11.07 -12.70
C GLY A 186 -11.60 9.98 -12.99
N MET A 187 -10.44 10.00 -12.32
CA MET A 187 -9.35 9.04 -12.55
C MET A 187 -9.67 7.63 -12.03
N VAL A 188 -10.72 7.46 -11.21
CA VAL A 188 -11.20 6.13 -10.80
C VAL A 188 -11.57 5.25 -12.02
N LYS A 189 -11.92 5.86 -13.16
CA LYS A 189 -12.12 5.14 -14.44
C LYS A 189 -10.89 4.35 -14.90
N LEU A 190 -9.69 4.68 -14.43
CA LEU A 190 -8.47 3.90 -14.72
C LEU A 190 -8.46 2.51 -14.09
N TRP A 191 -9.44 2.20 -13.23
CA TRP A 191 -9.75 0.87 -12.73
C TRP A 191 -10.80 0.14 -13.58
N ASP A 192 -11.23 0.66 -14.72
CA ASP A 192 -12.07 -0.12 -15.62
C ASP A 192 -11.32 -1.33 -16.22
N LEU A 193 -12.06 -2.19 -16.91
CA LEU A 193 -11.50 -3.36 -17.59
C LEU A 193 -11.35 -3.11 -19.10
N SER A 194 -11.40 -1.84 -19.54
CA SER A 194 -11.47 -1.45 -20.96
C SER A 194 -10.29 -1.96 -21.79
N ASN A 195 -9.13 -2.12 -21.16
CA ASN A 195 -7.90 -2.56 -21.80
C ASN A 195 -7.71 -4.09 -21.79
N TRP A 196 -8.74 -4.87 -21.44
CA TRP A 196 -8.71 -6.34 -21.48
C TRP A 196 -8.62 -6.87 -22.91
N ASN A 197 -7.78 -7.89 -23.09
CA ASN A 197 -7.61 -8.55 -24.38
C ASN A 197 -8.59 -9.72 -24.52
N SER A 198 -9.37 -9.78 -25.61
CA SER A 198 -10.30 -10.87 -25.87
C SER A 198 -9.60 -12.19 -26.21
N THR A 199 -8.37 -12.15 -26.71
CA THR A 199 -7.61 -13.33 -27.17
C THR A 199 -6.94 -14.13 -26.05
N TYR A 200 -7.26 -13.86 -24.78
CA TYR A 200 -6.63 -14.60 -23.68
C TYR A 200 -7.45 -15.85 -23.32
N PRO A 201 -6.87 -17.05 -23.43
CA PRO A 201 -7.52 -18.28 -23.00
C PRO A 201 -7.67 -18.34 -21.47
N LEU A 202 -8.61 -19.16 -21.02
CA LEU A 202 -8.81 -19.48 -19.61
C LEU A 202 -8.03 -20.75 -19.28
N ALA A 203 -7.25 -20.72 -18.20
CA ALA A 203 -6.59 -21.87 -17.62
C ALA A 203 -6.89 -22.01 -16.13
N LEU A 204 -7.02 -23.25 -15.67
CA LEU A 204 -7.20 -23.62 -14.27
C LEU A 204 -6.05 -24.54 -13.82
N GLY A 205 -5.40 -24.20 -12.71
CA GLY A 205 -4.28 -24.96 -12.14
C GLY A 205 -2.90 -24.67 -12.76
N ASN A 206 -2.81 -23.77 -13.74
CA ASN A 206 -1.55 -23.27 -14.29
C ASN A 206 -1.78 -22.00 -15.12
N GLU A 207 -0.71 -21.50 -15.73
CA GLU A 207 -0.80 -20.66 -16.93
C GLU A 207 -0.70 -21.51 -18.21
N ILE A 208 -1.05 -20.90 -19.35
CA ILE A 208 -1.02 -21.52 -20.69
C ILE A 208 0.32 -22.13 -21.05
N THR A 209 1.42 -21.48 -20.63
CA THR A 209 2.78 -21.96 -20.91
C THR A 209 3.22 -23.10 -19.98
N GLY A 210 2.45 -23.43 -18.95
CA GLY A 210 2.75 -24.49 -17.99
C GLY A 210 3.83 -24.15 -16.94
N LYS A 211 4.30 -22.89 -16.86
CA LYS A 211 5.44 -22.49 -16.00
C LYS A 211 5.05 -21.98 -14.60
N ARG A 212 3.76 -21.84 -14.28
CA ARG A 212 3.27 -21.34 -12.97
C ARG A 212 2.23 -22.30 -12.38
N PRO A 213 2.60 -23.58 -12.18
CA PRO A 213 1.65 -24.61 -11.78
C PRO A 213 1.11 -24.36 -10.38
N TRP A 214 -0.13 -24.78 -10.17
CA TRP A 214 -0.76 -24.87 -8.87
C TRP A 214 -1.16 -26.32 -8.61
N SER A 215 -0.89 -26.78 -7.39
CA SER A 215 -1.19 -28.12 -6.92
C SER A 215 -2.39 -28.11 -5.99
N GLY A 216 -3.47 -28.76 -6.40
CA GLY A 216 -4.73 -28.74 -5.65
C GLY A 216 -5.90 -29.25 -6.47
N GLN A 217 -7.10 -29.09 -5.93
CA GLN A 217 -8.34 -29.46 -6.61
C GLN A 217 -9.25 -28.24 -6.70
N ILE A 218 -9.83 -28.01 -7.88
CA ILE A 218 -10.92 -27.05 -8.08
C ILE A 218 -12.18 -27.89 -8.34
N PHE A 219 -13.25 -27.63 -7.61
CA PHE A 219 -14.51 -28.36 -7.70
C PHE A 219 -15.51 -27.66 -8.62
N GLU A 220 -15.52 -26.33 -8.61
CA GLU A 220 -16.37 -25.51 -9.48
C GLU A 220 -15.69 -24.18 -9.79
N PHE A 221 -16.03 -23.63 -10.95
CA PHE A 221 -15.67 -22.28 -11.36
C PHE A 221 -16.84 -21.70 -12.17
N CYS A 222 -17.41 -20.60 -11.69
CA CYS A 222 -18.39 -19.85 -12.47
C CYS A 222 -18.17 -18.34 -12.36
N VAL A 223 -18.57 -17.62 -13.39
CA VAL A 223 -18.39 -16.18 -13.51
C VAL A 223 -19.65 -15.49 -14.04
N ALA A 224 -19.95 -14.34 -13.47
CA ALA A 224 -21.00 -13.41 -13.90
C ALA A 224 -20.38 -12.07 -14.31
N ALA A 225 -20.98 -11.39 -15.28
CA ALA A 225 -20.54 -10.06 -15.76
C ALA A 225 -21.18 -8.90 -14.96
N GLN A 226 -21.51 -9.13 -13.70
CA GLN A 226 -22.13 -8.15 -12.80
C GLN A 226 -21.53 -8.24 -11.40
N SER A 227 -21.53 -7.11 -10.69
CA SER A 227 -21.24 -7.07 -9.26
C SER A 227 -22.52 -7.38 -8.47
N LEU A 228 -22.40 -8.13 -7.38
CA LEU A 228 -23.55 -8.60 -6.60
C LEU A 228 -23.71 -7.85 -5.28
N SER A 229 -24.96 -7.72 -4.83
CA SER A 229 -25.28 -7.18 -3.51
C SER A 229 -24.87 -8.15 -2.40
N LYS A 230 -24.76 -7.62 -1.17
CA LYS A 230 -24.43 -8.43 0.01
C LYS A 230 -25.44 -9.57 0.25
N GLN A 231 -26.71 -9.36 -0.09
CA GLN A 231 -27.77 -10.37 0.06
C GLN A 231 -27.60 -11.49 -0.96
N GLU A 232 -27.39 -11.16 -2.23
CA GLU A 232 -27.15 -12.17 -3.27
C GLU A 232 -25.89 -13.01 -2.97
N ILE A 233 -24.82 -12.39 -2.47
CA ILE A 233 -23.60 -13.11 -2.07
C ILE A 233 -23.89 -14.08 -0.90
N ALA A 234 -24.76 -13.69 0.04
CA ALA A 234 -25.18 -14.55 1.13
C ALA A 234 -25.90 -15.81 0.61
N GLU A 235 -26.80 -15.63 -0.35
CA GLU A 235 -27.54 -16.72 -0.98
C GLU A 235 -26.60 -17.66 -1.74
N ILE A 236 -25.65 -17.13 -2.50
CA ILE A 236 -24.66 -17.93 -3.26
C ILE A 236 -23.78 -18.76 -2.32
N LEU A 237 -23.35 -18.21 -1.18
CA LEU A 237 -22.56 -18.95 -0.19
C LEU A 237 -23.36 -20.08 0.47
N GLN A 238 -24.67 -19.93 0.58
CA GLN A 238 -25.56 -20.97 1.12
C GLN A 238 -25.98 -22.01 0.08
N GLN A 239 -25.81 -21.74 -1.22
CA GLN A 239 -26.17 -22.63 -2.32
C GLN A 239 -24.94 -23.33 -2.93
N PRO A 240 -24.65 -24.59 -2.54
CA PRO A 240 -23.50 -25.32 -3.06
C PRO A 240 -23.56 -25.49 -4.57
N THR A 241 -24.76 -25.61 -5.14
CA THR A 241 -25.02 -25.84 -6.56
C THR A 241 -25.20 -24.57 -7.38
N PHE A 242 -24.81 -23.39 -6.87
CA PHE A 242 -25.01 -22.14 -7.61
C PHE A 242 -24.42 -22.16 -9.03
N CYS A 243 -23.20 -22.70 -9.21
CA CYS A 243 -22.62 -22.82 -10.53
C CYS A 243 -23.42 -23.81 -11.42
N ASN A 244 -24.18 -24.74 -10.85
CA ASN A 244 -25.04 -25.65 -11.62
C ASN A 244 -26.32 -24.96 -12.13
N SER A 245 -26.63 -23.74 -11.66
CA SER A 245 -27.81 -23.02 -12.08
C SER A 245 -27.63 -22.45 -13.49
N LYS A 246 -28.66 -22.58 -14.35
CA LYS A 246 -28.71 -21.91 -15.66
C LYS A 246 -29.19 -20.45 -15.55
N THR A 247 -28.84 -19.75 -14.47
CA THR A 247 -29.20 -18.35 -14.28
C THR A 247 -28.66 -17.48 -15.42
N ASP A 248 -29.43 -16.49 -15.88
CA ASP A 248 -29.04 -15.63 -17.00
C ASP A 248 -27.86 -14.71 -16.66
N SER A 249 -27.56 -14.51 -15.38
CA SER A 249 -26.44 -13.71 -14.89
C SER A 249 -25.07 -14.37 -15.09
N LEU A 250 -25.02 -15.71 -15.16
CA LEU A 250 -23.78 -16.46 -15.37
C LEU A 250 -23.36 -16.47 -16.84
N ILE A 251 -22.14 -16.01 -17.11
CA ILE A 251 -21.55 -16.03 -18.46
C ILE A 251 -20.70 -17.28 -18.74
N ALA A 252 -20.19 -17.94 -17.69
CA ALA A 252 -19.54 -19.24 -17.80
C ALA A 252 -19.71 -20.04 -16.51
N SER A 253 -19.86 -21.36 -16.63
CA SER A 253 -19.93 -22.26 -15.49
C SER A 253 -19.36 -23.64 -15.80
N TYR A 254 -18.42 -24.07 -14.94
CA TYR A 254 -17.71 -25.33 -15.04
C TYR A 254 -17.80 -26.08 -13.71
N VAL A 255 -18.32 -27.29 -13.75
CA VAL A 255 -18.43 -28.20 -12.61
C VAL A 255 -17.41 -29.32 -12.80
N LEU A 256 -16.40 -29.36 -11.94
CA LEU A 256 -15.18 -30.16 -12.12
C LEU A 256 -15.20 -31.46 -11.30
N THR A 257 -16.35 -32.14 -11.28
CA THR A 257 -16.60 -33.31 -10.42
C THR A 257 -16.47 -34.66 -11.13
N SER A 258 -16.26 -34.68 -12.46
CA SER A 258 -16.20 -35.90 -13.28
C SER A 258 -14.92 -36.02 -14.11
N GLN A 259 -14.55 -37.24 -14.50
CA GLN A 259 -13.36 -37.52 -15.31
C GLN A 259 -13.66 -37.32 -16.80
N GLY A 260 -13.54 -36.08 -17.30
CA GLY A 260 -13.75 -35.78 -18.73
C GLY A 260 -13.32 -34.37 -19.15
N ASN A 261 -13.57 -34.03 -20.41
CA ASN A 261 -13.56 -32.64 -20.87
C ASN A 261 -14.77 -31.94 -20.27
N TYR A 262 -14.56 -30.79 -19.61
CA TYR A 262 -15.62 -30.10 -18.90
C TYR A 262 -16.35 -29.16 -19.86
N GLN A 263 -17.53 -29.61 -20.29
CA GLN A 263 -18.45 -28.79 -21.07
C GLN A 263 -18.96 -27.63 -20.22
N ASN A 264 -18.96 -26.42 -20.78
CA ASN A 264 -19.63 -25.31 -20.14
C ASN A 264 -21.15 -25.56 -20.17
N LEU A 265 -21.83 -25.26 -19.07
CA LEU A 265 -23.29 -25.26 -18.99
C LEU A 265 -23.94 -24.13 -19.83
N LYS A 266 -23.15 -23.20 -20.37
CA LYS A 266 -23.54 -22.14 -21.32
C LYS A 266 -22.85 -22.36 -22.69
N GLU A 267 -23.62 -22.33 -23.77
CA GLU A 267 -23.15 -22.71 -25.13
C GLU A 267 -22.08 -21.77 -25.73
N ASN A 268 -21.91 -20.56 -25.18
CA ASN A 268 -21.09 -19.49 -25.79
C ASN A 268 -19.62 -19.44 -25.33
N THR A 269 -19.13 -20.42 -24.55
CA THR A 269 -17.69 -20.46 -24.20
C THR A 269 -17.06 -21.81 -24.51
N PRO A 270 -15.76 -21.83 -24.86
CA PRO A 270 -15.05 -23.06 -25.18
C PRO A 270 -14.97 -24.00 -23.98
N ASP A 271 -15.00 -25.31 -24.27
CA ASP A 271 -14.78 -26.37 -23.28
C ASP A 271 -13.37 -26.29 -22.66
N LEU A 272 -13.27 -26.71 -21.40
CA LEU A 272 -11.99 -26.95 -20.74
C LEU A 272 -11.48 -28.36 -21.07
N VAL A 273 -10.24 -28.43 -21.53
CA VAL A 273 -9.54 -29.66 -21.89
C VAL A 273 -8.30 -29.82 -21.05
N TRP A 274 -8.01 -31.06 -20.68
CA TRP A 274 -6.79 -31.43 -19.98
C TRP A 274 -5.57 -31.18 -20.86
N GLN A 275 -4.62 -30.44 -20.30
CA GLN A 275 -3.27 -30.27 -20.83
C GLN A 275 -2.34 -31.10 -19.94
N GLU A 276 -1.59 -32.00 -20.56
CA GLU A 276 -0.64 -32.87 -19.88
C GLU A 276 0.75 -32.62 -20.46
N LYS A 277 1.75 -32.43 -19.59
CA LYS A 277 3.15 -32.60 -20.02
C LYS A 277 3.33 -34.07 -20.38
N PRO A 278 4.16 -34.41 -21.37
CA PRO A 278 4.46 -35.81 -21.69
C PRO A 278 5.11 -36.45 -20.45
N VAL A 279 4.31 -37.21 -19.70
CA VAL A 279 4.74 -38.00 -18.55
C VAL A 279 4.41 -39.45 -18.88
N ASN A 280 5.36 -40.35 -18.60
CA ASN A 280 5.27 -41.77 -18.95
C ASN A 280 4.17 -42.56 -18.21
N GLN A 281 3.25 -41.91 -17.50
CA GLN A 281 2.15 -42.58 -16.78
C GLN A 281 0.87 -41.73 -16.80
N PRO A 282 -0.29 -42.30 -17.21
CA PRO A 282 -1.58 -41.63 -17.12
C PRO A 282 -1.99 -41.48 -15.65
N GLN A 283 -2.05 -40.25 -15.15
CA GLN A 283 -2.56 -39.96 -13.81
C GLN A 283 -4.09 -39.85 -13.84
N ILE A 284 -4.77 -40.75 -13.13
CA ILE A 284 -6.24 -40.94 -13.12
C ILE A 284 -6.97 -39.95 -12.17
N ASN A 285 -6.31 -38.88 -11.70
CA ASN A 285 -6.86 -38.02 -10.65
C ASN A 285 -7.32 -36.66 -11.19
N THR A 286 -8.40 -36.11 -10.62
CA THR A 286 -8.94 -34.76 -10.85
C THR A 286 -8.07 -33.64 -10.25
N ILE A 287 -6.92 -34.00 -9.69
CA ILE A 287 -5.99 -33.11 -9.01
C ILE A 287 -5.14 -32.37 -10.06
N LEU A 288 -5.16 -31.05 -9.98
CA LEU A 288 -4.31 -30.15 -10.76
C LEU A 288 -2.90 -30.17 -10.16
N ASN A 289 -1.87 -30.19 -11.00
CA ASN A 289 -0.48 -30.19 -10.57
C ASN A 289 0.48 -29.68 -11.67
N SER A 290 1.78 -29.78 -11.42
CA SER A 290 2.83 -29.31 -12.35
C SER A 290 2.87 -29.98 -13.72
N GLY A 291 2.32 -31.19 -13.82
CA GLY A 291 2.23 -31.99 -15.04
C GLY A 291 0.86 -31.94 -15.72
N ARG A 292 -0.20 -31.47 -15.06
CA ARG A 292 -1.57 -31.52 -15.57
C ARG A 292 -2.42 -30.33 -15.14
N TRP A 293 -3.01 -29.62 -16.10
CA TRP A 293 -3.90 -28.48 -15.87
C TRP A 293 -5.05 -28.43 -16.88
N LEU A 294 -6.04 -27.56 -16.66
CA LEU A 294 -7.16 -27.38 -17.59
C LEU A 294 -6.99 -26.09 -18.37
N GLN A 295 -7.35 -26.10 -19.65
CA GLN A 295 -7.30 -24.93 -20.51
C GLN A 295 -8.42 -24.97 -21.56
N THR A 296 -8.93 -23.80 -21.95
CA THR A 296 -9.85 -23.68 -23.08
C THR A 296 -9.17 -24.05 -24.40
N LYS A 297 -9.89 -24.78 -25.27
CA LYS A 297 -9.38 -25.16 -26.62
C LYS A 297 -9.01 -23.94 -27.48
N THR A 298 -9.75 -22.85 -27.30
CA THR A 298 -9.58 -21.57 -27.99
C THR A 298 -9.55 -20.44 -26.98
N ASP A 299 -9.34 -19.22 -27.46
CA ASP A 299 -9.41 -18.02 -26.63
C ASP A 299 -10.78 -17.90 -25.93
N ALA A 300 -10.77 -17.44 -24.68
CA ALA A 300 -11.99 -17.21 -23.91
C ALA A 300 -12.65 -15.87 -24.27
N ALA A 301 -12.81 -15.60 -25.57
CA ALA A 301 -13.24 -14.31 -26.12
C ALA A 301 -14.55 -13.82 -25.51
N PHE A 302 -15.58 -14.67 -25.47
CA PHE A 302 -16.87 -14.31 -24.88
C PHE A 302 -16.76 -13.85 -23.41
N ILE A 303 -15.97 -14.55 -22.59
CA ILE A 303 -15.74 -14.18 -21.19
C ILE A 303 -15.03 -12.83 -21.12
N ASN A 304 -13.89 -12.70 -21.81
CA ASN A 304 -13.09 -11.48 -21.78
C ASN A 304 -13.87 -10.26 -22.28
N GLU A 305 -14.67 -10.41 -23.33
CA GLU A 305 -15.47 -9.31 -23.89
C GLU A 305 -16.60 -8.91 -22.97
N LYS A 306 -17.38 -9.87 -22.43
CA LYS A 306 -18.45 -9.56 -21.48
C LYS A 306 -17.91 -8.82 -20.26
N LEU A 307 -16.79 -9.28 -19.70
CA LEU A 307 -16.16 -8.63 -18.55
C LEU A 307 -15.55 -7.27 -18.89
N ARG A 308 -14.95 -7.11 -20.08
CA ARG A 308 -14.47 -5.81 -20.58
C ARG A 308 -15.62 -4.80 -20.69
N HIS A 309 -16.74 -5.21 -21.28
CA HIS A 309 -17.90 -4.35 -21.51
C HIS A 309 -18.63 -3.96 -20.23
N SER A 310 -18.80 -4.89 -19.27
CA SER A 310 -19.42 -4.57 -17.99
C SER A 310 -18.48 -3.80 -17.05
N SER A 311 -17.16 -4.01 -17.17
CA SER A 311 -16.15 -3.55 -16.21
C SER A 311 -16.48 -3.93 -14.76
N GLN A 312 -17.21 -5.04 -14.59
CA GLN A 312 -17.66 -5.60 -13.32
C GLN A 312 -17.79 -7.11 -13.45
N PHE A 313 -17.47 -7.85 -12.40
CA PHE A 313 -17.63 -9.30 -12.40
C PHE A 313 -17.82 -9.88 -11.00
N THR A 314 -18.41 -11.07 -10.96
CA THR A 314 -18.37 -11.93 -9.79
C THR A 314 -17.86 -13.30 -10.21
N ILE A 315 -16.83 -13.81 -9.53
CA ILE A 315 -16.29 -15.15 -9.70
C ILE A 315 -16.58 -15.95 -8.43
N LYS A 316 -17.21 -17.13 -8.58
CA LYS A 316 -17.31 -18.13 -7.52
C LYS A 316 -16.42 -19.31 -7.88
N THR A 317 -15.63 -19.77 -6.91
CA THR A 317 -14.89 -21.02 -7.04
C THR A 317 -14.81 -21.74 -5.71
N THR A 318 -14.91 -23.06 -5.75
CA THR A 318 -14.67 -23.93 -4.59
C THR A 318 -13.43 -24.76 -4.88
N LEU A 319 -12.47 -24.74 -3.98
CA LEU A 319 -11.15 -25.33 -4.21
C LEU A 319 -10.49 -25.81 -2.92
N ALA A 320 -9.51 -26.70 -3.03
CA ALA A 320 -8.67 -27.16 -1.93
C ALA A 320 -7.21 -27.18 -2.41
N SER A 321 -6.32 -26.52 -1.68
CA SER A 321 -4.89 -26.56 -2.00
C SER A 321 -4.26 -27.85 -1.47
N SER A 322 -3.43 -28.51 -2.28
CA SER A 322 -2.71 -29.71 -1.84
C SER A 322 -1.42 -29.39 -1.08
N ASP A 323 -0.91 -28.16 -1.23
CA ASP A 323 0.32 -27.69 -0.59
C ASP A 323 0.14 -26.25 -0.09
N ARG A 324 0.45 -26.02 1.18
CA ARG A 324 0.34 -24.71 1.85
C ARG A 324 1.44 -23.74 1.43
N ASN A 325 2.52 -24.22 0.82
CA ASN A 325 3.70 -23.43 0.53
C ASN A 325 4.05 -23.37 -0.96
N GLN A 326 3.10 -22.88 -1.77
CA GLN A 326 3.28 -22.73 -3.22
C GLN A 326 3.72 -21.31 -3.58
N THR A 327 4.64 -21.14 -4.54
CA THR A 327 5.27 -19.84 -4.85
C THR A 327 5.11 -19.44 -6.32
N GLY A 328 5.34 -18.15 -6.62
CA GLY A 328 5.42 -17.67 -7.99
C GLY A 328 4.17 -16.99 -8.57
N PRO A 329 3.30 -16.32 -7.79
CA PRO A 329 2.05 -16.99 -7.40
C PRO A 329 1.64 -18.16 -8.32
N ALA A 330 1.51 -19.35 -7.72
CA ALA A 330 0.99 -20.54 -8.38
C ALA A 330 -0.45 -20.28 -8.87
N ARG A 331 -0.73 -20.47 -10.17
CA ARG A 331 -2.00 -19.99 -10.74
C ARG A 331 -3.13 -20.98 -10.56
N ILE A 332 -4.13 -20.56 -9.80
CA ILE A 332 -5.38 -21.29 -9.60
C ILE A 332 -6.28 -21.05 -10.82
N ILE A 333 -6.50 -19.78 -11.19
CA ILE A 333 -7.31 -19.36 -12.34
C ILE A 333 -6.53 -18.28 -13.10
N SER A 334 -6.41 -18.43 -14.41
CA SER A 334 -5.63 -17.50 -15.24
C SER A 334 -6.38 -17.18 -16.54
N LEU A 335 -6.65 -15.89 -16.78
CA LEU A 335 -7.02 -15.36 -18.10
C LEU A 335 -5.78 -14.64 -18.64
N SER A 336 -4.93 -15.37 -19.35
CA SER A 336 -3.61 -14.87 -19.74
C SER A 336 -3.07 -15.60 -20.96
N GLN A 337 -2.23 -14.93 -21.73
CA GLN A 337 -1.41 -15.59 -22.73
C GLN A 337 -0.13 -16.21 -22.12
N ASP A 338 0.48 -15.52 -21.16
CA ASP A 338 1.77 -15.91 -20.57
C ASP A 338 2.04 -15.28 -19.19
N SER A 339 3.31 -15.23 -18.76
CA SER A 339 3.77 -14.67 -17.50
C SER A 339 3.93 -13.15 -17.46
N PHE A 340 3.69 -12.47 -18.57
CA PHE A 340 3.82 -11.02 -18.73
C PHE A 340 2.54 -10.37 -19.30
N ASN A 341 1.62 -11.17 -19.83
CA ASN A 341 0.41 -10.73 -20.51
C ASN A 341 -0.81 -11.44 -19.93
N ARG A 342 -1.62 -10.70 -19.16
CA ARG A 342 -2.83 -11.24 -18.50
C ARG A 342 -3.95 -10.22 -18.45
N ASN A 343 -5.18 -10.70 -18.34
CA ASN A 343 -6.33 -9.93 -17.88
C ASN A 343 -6.53 -10.13 -16.38
N LEU A 344 -6.46 -11.40 -15.92
CA LEU A 344 -6.70 -11.78 -14.54
C LEU A 344 -5.77 -12.95 -14.15
N THR A 345 -5.28 -12.92 -12.91
CA THR A 345 -4.70 -14.09 -12.25
C THR A 345 -5.21 -14.17 -10.82
N ILE A 346 -5.79 -15.31 -10.49
CA ILE A 346 -6.08 -15.75 -9.13
C ILE A 346 -5.06 -16.84 -8.83
N GLY A 347 -4.20 -16.62 -7.85
CA GLY A 347 -3.11 -17.54 -7.52
C GLY A 347 -2.90 -17.70 -6.04
N GLN A 348 -2.06 -18.65 -5.68
CA GLN A 348 -1.59 -18.89 -4.34
C GLN A 348 -0.14 -18.41 -4.21
N TRP A 349 0.16 -17.63 -3.18
CA TRP A 349 1.51 -17.26 -2.80
C TRP A 349 1.71 -17.59 -1.32
N HIS A 350 2.54 -18.59 -1.03
CA HIS A 350 2.58 -19.28 0.25
C HIS A 350 1.17 -19.70 0.68
N ASN A 351 0.74 -19.33 1.89
CA ASN A 351 -0.59 -19.60 2.41
C ASN A 351 -1.61 -18.48 2.07
N HIS A 352 -1.24 -17.56 1.18
CA HIS A 352 -2.05 -16.39 0.80
C HIS A 352 -2.73 -16.58 -0.55
N LEU A 353 -3.89 -15.94 -0.70
CA LEU A 353 -4.50 -15.74 -2.01
C LEU A 353 -3.95 -14.46 -2.62
N SER A 354 -3.52 -14.56 -3.87
CA SER A 354 -2.88 -13.49 -4.64
C SER A 354 -3.71 -13.17 -5.87
N LEU A 355 -4.13 -11.92 -6.01
CA LEU A 355 -4.92 -11.45 -7.15
C LEU A 355 -4.14 -10.40 -7.93
N ARG A 356 -4.10 -10.59 -9.25
CA ARG A 356 -3.52 -9.64 -10.21
C ARG A 356 -4.56 -9.32 -11.28
N LEU A 357 -4.80 -8.04 -11.49
CA LEU A 357 -5.87 -7.55 -12.34
C LEU A 357 -5.33 -6.51 -13.30
N ARG A 358 -5.58 -6.69 -14.60
CA ARG A 358 -5.27 -5.72 -15.63
C ARG A 358 -6.34 -4.63 -15.68
N THR A 359 -5.89 -3.38 -15.59
CA THR A 359 -6.69 -2.17 -15.81
C THR A 359 -5.82 -1.17 -16.55
N PRO A 360 -6.35 -0.05 -17.07
CA PRO A 360 -5.53 1.04 -17.60
C PRO A 360 -4.40 1.48 -16.66
N LEU A 361 -4.65 1.47 -15.34
CA LEU A 361 -3.66 1.81 -14.32
C LEU A 361 -2.54 0.75 -14.18
N THR A 362 -2.90 -0.54 -14.14
CA THR A 362 -1.96 -1.65 -13.85
C THR A 362 -1.23 -2.19 -15.08
N LYS A 363 -1.57 -1.68 -16.27
CA LYS A 363 -0.96 -2.01 -17.58
C LYS A 363 -1.12 -3.49 -17.96
N LYS A 364 -0.46 -3.92 -19.04
CA LYS A 364 -0.65 -5.22 -19.72
C LYS A 364 -0.45 -6.45 -18.83
N ASN A 365 0.42 -6.36 -17.83
CA ASN A 365 0.73 -7.49 -16.95
C ASN A 365 -0.14 -7.54 -15.70
N GLY A 366 -0.86 -6.46 -15.35
CA GLY A 366 -1.71 -6.43 -14.14
C GLY A 366 -0.99 -6.76 -12.84
N THR A 367 0.35 -6.71 -12.81
CA THR A 367 1.15 -7.19 -11.67
C THR A 367 1.15 -6.26 -10.48
N ARG A 368 0.80 -4.99 -10.69
CA ARG A 368 0.98 -3.92 -9.73
C ARG A 368 -0.26 -3.02 -9.78
N PRO A 369 -1.09 -2.97 -8.72
CA PRO A 369 -0.94 -3.68 -7.45
C PRO A 369 -1.15 -5.18 -7.58
N GLU A 370 -0.44 -5.93 -6.75
CA GLU A 370 -0.83 -7.29 -6.39
C GLU A 370 -1.66 -7.21 -5.09
N LEU A 371 -2.87 -7.75 -5.13
CA LEU A 371 -3.78 -7.77 -3.97
C LEU A 371 -3.56 -9.09 -3.23
N ILE A 372 -3.14 -9.02 -1.98
CA ILE A 372 -2.85 -10.18 -1.16
C ILE A 372 -3.92 -10.31 -0.07
N ILE A 373 -4.52 -11.50 0.02
CA ILE A 373 -5.46 -11.87 1.07
C ILE A 373 -4.78 -12.91 1.97
N PRO A 374 -4.58 -12.60 3.27
CA PRO A 374 -3.79 -13.43 4.13
C PRO A 374 -4.48 -14.74 4.51
N ASN A 375 -3.69 -15.80 4.73
CA ASN A 375 -4.09 -17.06 5.37
C ASN A 375 -5.30 -17.81 4.76
N VAL A 376 -5.58 -17.62 3.47
CA VAL A 376 -6.63 -18.38 2.76
C VAL A 376 -6.28 -19.87 2.67
N PHE A 377 -4.99 -20.20 2.56
CA PHE A 377 -4.47 -21.57 2.40
C PHE A 377 -3.64 -22.00 3.61
N LYS A 378 -4.06 -21.60 4.81
CA LYS A 378 -3.40 -22.01 6.08
C LYS A 378 -3.54 -23.51 6.35
N ASP A 379 -4.55 -24.12 5.75
CA ASP A 379 -4.83 -25.55 5.78
C ASP A 379 -5.10 -26.05 4.34
N THR A 380 -5.34 -27.35 4.21
CA THR A 380 -5.60 -28.03 2.93
C THR A 380 -7.08 -28.39 2.78
N GLN A 381 -7.97 -27.76 3.56
CA GLN A 381 -9.40 -28.01 3.48
C GLN A 381 -9.99 -27.31 2.25
N THR A 382 -11.24 -27.65 1.96
CA THR A 382 -11.99 -27.02 0.89
C THR A 382 -12.46 -25.63 1.32
N HIS A 383 -12.11 -24.62 0.54
CA HIS A 383 -12.56 -23.25 0.71
C HIS A 383 -13.46 -22.81 -0.44
N ARG A 384 -14.48 -22.03 -0.11
CA ARG A 384 -15.38 -21.37 -1.07
C ARG A 384 -14.99 -19.91 -1.18
N LEU A 385 -14.60 -19.50 -2.38
CA LEU A 385 -14.18 -18.13 -2.67
C LEU A 385 -15.20 -17.45 -3.55
N ILE A 386 -15.60 -16.23 -3.15
CA ILE A 386 -16.35 -15.31 -4.01
C ILE A 386 -15.52 -14.04 -4.18
N ILE A 387 -15.16 -13.73 -5.41
CA ILE A 387 -14.43 -12.51 -5.79
C ILE A 387 -15.41 -11.63 -6.57
N ASP A 388 -15.82 -10.55 -5.96
CA ASP A 388 -16.71 -9.54 -6.53
C ASP A 388 -15.90 -8.29 -6.87
N TYR A 389 -16.05 -7.78 -8.09
CA TYR A 389 -15.31 -6.65 -8.61
C TYR A 389 -16.23 -5.63 -9.25
N ASN A 390 -15.98 -4.37 -8.88
CA ASN A 390 -16.44 -3.21 -9.62
C ASN A 390 -15.37 -2.11 -9.60
N GLN A 391 -15.62 -1.03 -10.35
CA GLN A 391 -14.67 0.10 -10.48
C GLN A 391 -14.39 0.82 -9.15
N GLN A 392 -15.20 0.61 -8.11
CA GLN A 392 -15.02 1.23 -6.79
C GLN A 392 -14.30 0.30 -5.81
N ALA A 393 -14.45 -1.01 -5.94
CA ALA A 393 -13.84 -1.97 -5.02
C ALA A 393 -13.71 -3.39 -5.60
N LEU A 394 -12.72 -4.11 -5.08
CA LEU A 394 -12.62 -5.57 -5.17
C LEU A 394 -12.88 -6.17 -3.79
N SER A 395 -13.89 -7.04 -3.70
CA SER A 395 -14.28 -7.78 -2.50
C SER A 395 -13.96 -9.26 -2.65
N VAL A 396 -13.39 -9.88 -1.61
CA VAL A 396 -13.15 -11.32 -1.54
C VAL A 396 -13.82 -11.88 -0.30
N TYR A 397 -14.67 -12.89 -0.46
CA TYR A 397 -15.32 -13.63 0.63
C TYR A 397 -14.76 -15.05 0.67
N ILE A 398 -14.52 -15.54 1.88
CA ILE A 398 -13.94 -16.86 2.12
C ILE A 398 -14.88 -17.62 3.05
N ASP A 399 -15.49 -18.70 2.56
CA ASP A 399 -16.39 -19.62 3.27
C ASP A 399 -17.70 -19.04 3.80
N ASP A 400 -17.71 -17.80 4.28
CA ASP A 400 -18.85 -17.07 4.83
C ASP A 400 -18.79 -15.54 4.55
N LEU A 401 -19.79 -14.80 5.03
CA LEU A 401 -19.92 -13.35 4.83
C LEU A 401 -19.05 -12.49 5.74
N PHE A 402 -18.55 -13.07 6.84
CA PHE A 402 -17.79 -12.37 7.88
C PHE A 402 -16.30 -12.37 7.55
N HIS A 403 -15.79 -13.44 6.96
CA HIS A 403 -14.42 -13.53 6.44
C HIS A 403 -14.32 -12.85 5.06
N LYS A 404 -14.38 -11.51 5.09
CA LYS A 404 -14.36 -10.65 3.90
C LYS A 404 -13.17 -9.70 3.88
N TYR A 405 -12.55 -9.56 2.72
CA TYR A 405 -11.54 -8.54 2.42
C TYR A 405 -12.06 -7.57 1.35
N ILE A 406 -11.82 -6.26 1.53
CA ILE A 406 -12.24 -5.21 0.59
C ILE A 406 -11.05 -4.32 0.25
N PHE A 407 -10.75 -4.21 -1.04
CA PHE A 407 -9.82 -3.25 -1.60
C PHE A 407 -10.61 -2.13 -2.26
N LYS A 408 -10.61 -0.94 -1.65
CA LYS A 408 -11.30 0.23 -2.20
C LYS A 408 -10.38 0.97 -3.17
N PHE A 409 -10.88 1.23 -4.37
CA PHE A 409 -10.20 2.03 -5.37
C PHE A 409 -10.62 3.48 -5.21
N SER A 410 -9.82 4.22 -4.44
CA SER A 410 -10.12 5.62 -4.16
C SER A 410 -9.38 6.54 -5.14
N PRO A 411 -9.93 7.73 -5.44
CA PRO A 411 -9.25 8.76 -6.22
C PRO A 411 -7.87 9.11 -5.65
N GLU A 412 -7.77 9.17 -4.32
CA GLU A 412 -6.53 9.49 -3.59
C GLU A 412 -5.45 8.44 -3.85
N ALA A 413 -5.78 7.14 -3.73
CA ALA A 413 -4.84 6.09 -4.07
C ALA A 413 -4.47 6.20 -5.56
N THR A 414 -5.45 6.31 -6.44
CA THR A 414 -5.23 6.41 -7.89
C THR A 414 -4.23 7.50 -8.28
N LEU A 415 -4.21 8.63 -7.56
CA LEU A 415 -3.21 9.70 -7.73
C LEU A 415 -1.78 9.19 -7.59
N PHE A 416 -1.48 8.55 -6.46
CA PHE A 416 -0.14 8.09 -6.16
C PHE A 416 0.27 6.93 -7.07
N TRP A 417 -0.67 6.07 -7.45
CA TRP A 417 -0.42 4.99 -8.40
C TRP A 417 -0.11 5.51 -9.81
N TYR A 418 -0.76 6.60 -10.23
CA TYR A 418 -0.51 7.23 -11.52
C TYR A 418 0.80 8.03 -11.53
N LEU A 419 1.02 8.90 -10.53
CA LEU A 419 2.18 9.80 -10.48
C LEU A 419 3.49 9.09 -10.10
N SER A 420 3.41 8.06 -9.26
CA SER A 420 4.58 7.30 -8.83
C SER A 420 4.31 5.79 -8.87
N PRO A 421 4.24 5.20 -10.07
CA PRO A 421 4.01 3.76 -10.22
C PRO A 421 5.10 2.93 -9.56
N SER A 422 6.36 3.39 -9.63
CA SER A 422 7.49 2.70 -8.98
C SER A 422 7.33 2.67 -7.45
N PHE A 423 6.98 3.80 -6.83
CA PHE A 423 6.73 3.87 -5.39
C PHE A 423 5.50 3.05 -4.99
N SER A 424 4.38 3.24 -5.69
CA SER A 424 3.13 2.54 -5.38
C SER A 424 3.24 1.03 -5.61
N SER A 425 4.08 0.60 -6.56
CA SER A 425 4.32 -0.81 -6.81
C SER A 425 5.09 -1.55 -5.73
N LEU A 426 5.72 -0.82 -4.81
CA LEU A 426 6.33 -1.41 -3.63
C LEU A 426 5.28 -1.75 -2.58
N ILE A 427 4.06 -1.20 -2.67
CA ILE A 427 2.99 -1.39 -1.69
C ILE A 427 2.03 -2.47 -2.19
N HIS A 428 2.02 -3.63 -1.52
CA HIS A 428 0.89 -4.55 -1.66
C HIS A 428 -0.37 -3.85 -1.15
N LEU A 429 -1.46 -3.86 -1.93
CA LEU A 429 -2.71 -3.32 -1.41
C LEU A 429 -3.24 -4.32 -0.39
N THR A 430 -3.25 -3.89 0.86
CA THR A 430 -3.91 -4.53 2.01
C THR A 430 -5.01 -3.58 2.52
N ILE A 431 -5.93 -4.07 3.35
CA ILE A 431 -7.03 -3.26 3.91
C ILE A 431 -6.48 -2.00 4.64
N THR A 432 -5.33 -2.13 5.30
CA THR A 432 -4.67 -1.05 6.05
C THR A 432 -4.10 0.05 5.16
N ASN A 433 -3.64 -0.30 3.95
CA ASN A 433 -2.90 0.63 3.09
C ASN A 433 -3.81 1.64 2.37
N SER A 434 -5.13 1.39 2.30
CA SER A 434 -6.11 2.36 1.81
C SER A 434 -6.09 3.68 2.59
N ARG A 435 -5.93 3.63 3.92
CA ARG A 435 -5.86 4.81 4.78
C ARG A 435 -4.55 5.58 4.64
N PHE A 436 -3.47 4.91 4.27
CA PHE A 436 -2.16 5.55 4.08
C PHE A 436 -2.19 6.54 2.92
N TYR A 437 -2.74 6.14 1.76
CA TYR A 437 -2.90 7.06 0.63
C TYR A 437 -3.82 8.24 0.94
N GLN A 438 -4.88 7.99 1.73
CA GLN A 438 -5.74 9.07 2.20
C GLN A 438 -4.99 10.05 3.09
N LEU A 439 -4.16 9.56 4.03
CA LEU A 439 -3.33 10.40 4.89
C LEU A 439 -2.34 11.24 4.07
N LEU A 440 -1.66 10.64 3.09
CA LEU A 440 -0.74 11.36 2.21
C LEU A 440 -1.47 12.45 1.41
N TYR A 441 -2.63 12.11 0.84
CA TYR A 441 -3.44 13.03 0.05
C TYR A 441 -3.93 14.23 0.88
N TYR A 442 -4.55 13.96 2.03
CA TYR A 442 -5.01 15.02 2.93
C TYR A 442 -3.83 15.79 3.52
N GLY A 443 -2.69 15.13 3.76
CA GLY A 443 -1.46 15.76 4.20
C GLY A 443 -0.94 16.79 3.20
N LEU A 444 -0.94 16.44 1.90
CA LEU A 444 -0.54 17.38 0.84
C LEU A 444 -1.35 18.67 0.88
N ILE A 445 -2.66 18.60 1.20
CA ILE A 445 -3.57 19.74 1.19
C ILE A 445 -3.52 20.51 2.53
N PHE A 446 -3.71 19.82 3.65
CA PHE A 446 -3.98 20.46 4.93
C PHE A 446 -2.73 20.84 5.73
N ILE A 447 -1.56 20.22 5.48
CA ILE A 447 -0.31 20.64 6.12
C ILE A 447 0.12 22.04 5.66
N PRO A 448 0.19 22.35 4.34
CA PRO A 448 0.50 23.70 3.89
C PRO A 448 -0.52 24.73 4.35
N LEU A 449 -1.82 24.40 4.32
CA LEU A 449 -2.87 25.28 4.84
C LEU A 449 -2.70 25.54 6.34
N GLY A 450 -2.37 24.53 7.13
CA GLY A 450 -2.10 24.67 8.57
C GLY A 450 -0.92 25.61 8.85
N ILE A 451 0.16 25.49 8.07
CA ILE A 451 1.34 26.37 8.16
C ILE A 451 0.95 27.81 7.80
N LEU A 452 0.23 28.03 6.69
CA LEU A 452 -0.20 29.36 6.27
C LEU A 452 -1.17 29.99 7.28
N ALA A 453 -2.14 29.23 7.77
CA ALA A 453 -3.11 29.66 8.79
C ALA A 453 -2.40 30.09 10.08
N ARG A 454 -1.37 29.35 10.51
CA ARG A 454 -0.52 29.75 11.65
C ARG A 454 0.06 31.15 11.43
N TYR A 455 0.66 31.42 10.27
CA TYR A 455 1.24 32.74 9.99
C TYR A 455 0.19 33.86 9.99
N ILE A 456 -0.98 33.62 9.39
CA ILE A 456 -2.11 34.57 9.41
C ILE A 456 -2.48 34.92 10.86
N CYS A 457 -2.68 33.90 11.70
CA CYS A 457 -3.05 34.07 13.10
C CYS A 457 -2.02 34.85 13.91
N PHE A 458 -0.74 34.51 13.80
CA PHE A 458 0.33 35.20 14.53
C PHE A 458 0.56 36.64 14.04
N SER A 459 0.32 36.93 12.77
CA SER A 459 0.51 38.27 12.21
C SER A 459 -0.61 39.26 12.59
N SER A 460 -1.78 38.76 12.99
CA SER A 460 -2.99 39.57 13.20
C SER A 460 -3.05 40.33 14.52
N GLN A 461 -2.17 40.01 15.50
CA GLN A 461 -2.13 40.61 16.86
C GLN A 461 -3.52 40.73 17.55
N GLN A 462 -4.44 39.80 17.26
CA GLN A 462 -5.81 39.84 17.79
C GLN A 462 -5.89 39.42 19.26
N LYS A 463 -6.99 39.84 19.94
CA LYS A 463 -7.33 39.32 21.27
C LYS A 463 -7.46 37.79 21.25
N TRP A 464 -7.10 37.13 22.34
CA TRP A 464 -7.02 35.67 22.43
C TRP A 464 -8.28 34.92 21.96
N PHE A 465 -9.48 35.45 22.24
CA PHE A 465 -10.74 34.89 21.76
C PHE A 465 -10.84 34.89 20.22
N PHE A 466 -10.55 36.02 19.59
CA PHE A 466 -10.55 36.16 18.12
C PHE A 466 -9.43 35.34 17.46
N PHE A 467 -8.29 35.21 18.14
CA PHE A 467 -7.22 34.31 17.71
C PHE A 467 -7.70 32.86 17.66
N ILE A 468 -8.39 32.37 18.70
CA ILE A 468 -8.94 31.01 18.70
C ILE A 468 -10.00 30.85 17.61
N LEU A 469 -10.93 31.81 17.50
CA LEU A 469 -12.00 31.74 16.50
C LEU A 469 -11.42 31.68 15.08
N MET A 470 -10.37 32.46 14.79
CA MET A 470 -9.72 32.48 13.48
C MET A 470 -8.93 31.18 13.22
N MET A 471 -8.27 30.62 14.23
CA MET A 471 -7.59 29.32 14.12
C MET A 471 -8.57 28.18 13.83
N VAL A 472 -9.70 28.15 14.54
CA VAL A 472 -10.77 27.17 14.33
C VAL A 472 -11.40 27.38 12.95
N GLY A 473 -11.66 28.62 12.54
CA GLY A 473 -12.18 28.94 11.22
C GLY A 473 -11.27 28.49 10.09
N LEU A 474 -9.97 28.81 10.15
CA LEU A 474 -8.98 28.47 9.12
C LEU A 474 -8.58 26.97 9.10
N THR A 475 -9.03 26.18 10.08
CA THR A 475 -8.82 24.72 10.11
C THR A 475 -10.06 23.97 9.68
N ILE A 476 -11.20 24.23 10.33
CA ILE A 476 -12.42 23.45 10.15
C ILE A 476 -13.15 23.84 8.87
N ILE A 477 -13.24 25.14 8.53
CA ILE A 477 -14.01 25.58 7.35
C ILE A 477 -13.41 25.02 6.06
N PRO A 478 -12.09 25.10 5.79
CA PRO A 478 -11.51 24.49 4.61
C PRO A 478 -11.72 22.98 4.56
N ALA A 479 -11.56 22.27 5.69
CA ALA A 479 -11.77 20.83 5.75
C ALA A 479 -13.24 20.44 5.49
N PHE A 480 -14.18 21.23 6.01
CA PHE A 480 -15.61 21.05 5.80
C PHE A 480 -16.03 21.30 4.35
N LEU A 481 -15.61 22.43 3.77
CA LEU A 481 -15.88 22.76 2.37
C LEU A 481 -15.26 21.72 1.41
N PHE A 482 -14.04 21.29 1.70
CA PHE A 482 -13.36 20.26 0.93
C PHE A 482 -14.11 18.92 0.98
N GLU A 483 -14.57 18.50 2.16
CA GLU A 483 -15.30 17.24 2.32
C GLU A 483 -16.69 17.30 1.68
N ILE A 484 -17.39 18.45 1.71
CA ILE A 484 -18.64 18.65 0.95
C ILE A 484 -18.38 18.48 -0.55
N MET A 485 -17.36 19.16 -1.08
CA MET A 485 -17.00 19.06 -2.49
C MET A 485 -16.69 17.61 -2.89
N MET A 486 -15.90 16.90 -2.07
CA MET A 486 -15.56 15.50 -2.30
C MET A 486 -16.78 14.56 -2.16
N ALA A 487 -17.73 14.87 -1.28
CA ALA A 487 -18.97 14.12 -1.12
C ALA A 487 -19.86 14.25 -2.36
N ILE A 488 -20.03 15.48 -2.86
CA ILE A 488 -20.78 15.78 -4.09
C ILE A 488 -20.12 15.10 -5.29
N ALA A 489 -18.80 15.26 -5.46
CA ALA A 489 -18.08 14.76 -6.62
C ALA A 489 -18.05 13.22 -6.73
N ASN A 490 -18.19 12.51 -5.60
CA ASN A 490 -18.19 11.04 -5.56
C ASN A 490 -19.58 10.43 -5.31
N GLU A 491 -20.63 11.24 -5.31
CA GLU A 491 -22.00 10.80 -4.97
C GLU A 491 -22.06 10.01 -3.65
N ARG A 492 -21.23 10.42 -2.66
CA ARG A 492 -21.12 9.75 -1.37
C ARG A 492 -21.61 10.63 -0.23
N ASN A 493 -21.99 10.01 0.86
CA ASN A 493 -22.33 10.73 2.09
C ASN A 493 -21.10 11.46 2.65
N PHE A 494 -21.37 12.58 3.32
CA PHE A 494 -20.39 13.35 4.07
C PHE A 494 -19.68 12.46 5.09
N ASN A 495 -18.35 12.45 5.09
CA ASN A 495 -17.57 11.60 5.98
C ASN A 495 -16.92 12.42 7.10
N ASN A 496 -17.44 12.25 8.32
CA ASN A 496 -16.94 12.91 9.53
C ASN A 496 -15.47 12.57 9.82
N VAL A 497 -15.01 11.36 9.47
CA VAL A 497 -13.62 10.94 9.69
C VAL A 497 -12.66 11.79 8.85
N ASN A 498 -13.05 12.10 7.61
CA ASN A 498 -12.24 12.90 6.69
C ASN A 498 -12.17 14.37 7.13
N LEU A 499 -13.29 14.93 7.61
CA LEU A 499 -13.34 16.26 8.21
C LEU A 499 -12.37 16.36 9.40
N ILE A 500 -12.45 15.39 10.31
CA ILE A 500 -11.59 15.32 11.50
C ILE A 500 -10.13 15.19 11.07
N LEU A 501 -9.82 14.32 10.11
CA LEU A 501 -8.47 14.12 9.59
C LEU A 501 -7.87 15.41 9.02
N GLY A 502 -8.58 16.09 8.11
CA GLY A 502 -8.11 17.35 7.51
C GLY A 502 -7.91 18.45 8.55
N SER A 503 -8.86 18.54 9.50
CA SER A 503 -8.81 19.50 10.60
C SER A 503 -7.61 19.25 11.53
N LEU A 504 -7.37 17.98 11.91
CA LEU A 504 -6.24 17.59 12.76
C LEU A 504 -4.89 17.82 12.08
N LEU A 505 -4.77 17.50 10.79
CA LEU A 505 -3.53 17.74 10.03
C LEU A 505 -3.18 19.23 9.98
N SER A 506 -4.18 20.08 9.71
CA SER A 506 -4.00 21.54 9.73
C SER A 506 -3.65 22.04 11.14
N LEU A 507 -4.39 21.59 12.17
CA LEU A 507 -4.19 22.01 13.56
C LEU A 507 -2.82 21.57 14.13
N ALA A 508 -2.32 20.38 13.74
CA ALA A 508 -1.01 19.88 14.18
C ALA A 508 0.14 20.84 13.81
N CYS A 509 0.01 21.54 12.69
CA CYS A 509 0.98 22.55 12.24
C CYS A 509 0.87 23.88 13.00
N GLN A 510 -0.20 24.08 13.75
CA GLN A 510 -0.54 25.37 14.37
C GLN A 510 -0.10 25.50 15.84
N LYS A 511 0.66 24.54 16.38
CA LYS A 511 1.05 24.46 17.80
C LYS A 511 1.36 25.82 18.43
N VAL A 512 0.47 26.26 19.32
CA VAL A 512 0.54 27.52 20.05
C VAL A 512 1.65 27.40 21.09
N LYS A 513 2.71 28.21 20.97
CA LYS A 513 3.55 28.48 22.14
C LYS A 513 2.74 29.40 23.04
N ARG A 514 2.45 28.94 24.26
CA ARG A 514 2.11 29.84 25.37
C ARG A 514 3.28 30.77 25.63
#